data_AF-A0A1U7PXL6-F1
#
_entry.id   AF-A0A1U7PXL6-F1
#
_cell.length_a   1.000
_cell.length_b   1.000
_cell.length_c   1.000
_cell.angle_alpha   90.00
_cell.angle_beta   90.00
_cell.angle_gamma   90.00
#
_symmetry.space_group_name_H-M   'P 1'
#
loop_
_entity.id
_entity.type
_entity.pdbx_description
1 polymer ?
#
loop_
_entity_poly.entity_id
_entity_poly.type
_entity_poly.pdbx_seq_one_letter_code
_entity_poly.pdbx_strand_id
1 'polypeptide(L)'
;MDEKSGMNFSEYVAILSGNTDLLDKAKLEKQIAGLESEKQAFNRSKYSAKYKLEDYTAELDKAQSRFDRMSLDWNNLQGRIQKRSDGTIANPVQLDGLPPNADMKQIGAKLNQLADKARTGGQYEEIGSLYGFTLLVKTEMSEKEGVDIRVNRFLVQGQGNIKYTYSNGLIAKDEKLAAMNFLNALEKLPSYIEQEQKKIAEIEKDLPILQEVVKGTWSKEGRLSELKTELASVERKIQLSITPETKGEPAEQVEKQKETPNNSENIVRTKGLHLPRGVL
;
A
#
# COMPACT_ATOMS: atom_id res chain seq x y z
N MET A 1 26.61 14.07 -36.61
CA MET A 1 26.39 15.47 -37.01
C MET A 1 27.46 15.81 -38.02
N ASP A 2 27.11 16.36 -39.18
CA ASP A 2 28.08 17.01 -40.06
C ASP A 2 28.15 18.49 -39.65
N GLU A 3 29.33 18.93 -39.20
CA GLU A 3 29.50 20.20 -38.47
C GLU A 3 29.43 21.45 -39.35
N LYS A 4 29.29 21.31 -40.68
CA LYS A 4 29.31 22.46 -41.61
C LYS A 4 27.95 23.02 -42.02
N SER A 5 26.83 22.32 -41.78
CA SER A 5 25.48 22.76 -42.22
C SER A 5 24.43 22.81 -41.12
N GLY A 6 24.68 22.23 -39.95
CA GLY A 6 23.68 22.10 -38.87
C GLY A 6 22.47 21.22 -39.24
N MET A 7 22.51 20.55 -40.40
CA MET A 7 21.40 19.79 -40.97
C MET A 7 21.40 18.35 -40.44
N ASN A 8 20.21 17.80 -40.14
CA ASN A 8 20.08 16.43 -39.66
C ASN A 8 20.56 15.44 -40.76
N PHE A 9 21.26 14.36 -40.39
CA PHE A 9 21.71 13.33 -41.34
C PHE A 9 20.58 12.85 -42.27
N SER A 10 19.35 12.73 -41.75
CA SER A 10 18.18 12.32 -42.52
C SER A 10 17.77 13.36 -43.58
N GLU A 11 17.94 14.65 -43.29
CA GLU A 11 17.69 15.75 -44.22
C GLU A 11 18.79 15.83 -45.29
N TYR A 12 20.05 15.63 -44.90
CA TYR A 12 21.18 15.59 -45.82
C TYR A 12 21.05 14.46 -46.85
N VAL A 13 20.71 13.25 -46.40
CA VAL A 13 20.51 12.09 -47.29
C VAL A 13 19.27 12.26 -48.17
N ALA A 14 18.19 12.85 -47.65
CA ALA A 14 16.98 13.13 -48.44
C ALA A 14 17.25 14.10 -49.60
N ILE A 15 18.06 15.14 -49.38
CA ILE A 15 18.47 16.08 -50.44
C ILE A 15 19.35 15.39 -51.49
N LEU A 16 20.30 14.56 -51.08
CA LEU A 16 21.21 13.87 -52.01
C LEU A 16 20.54 12.77 -52.83
N SER A 17 19.56 12.06 -52.26
CA SER A 17 18.88 10.94 -52.92
C SER A 17 17.61 11.35 -53.69
N GLY A 18 17.09 12.56 -53.46
CA GLY A 18 15.77 12.97 -53.94
C GLY A 18 14.61 12.21 -53.31
N ASN A 19 14.88 11.31 -52.36
CA ASN A 19 13.89 10.51 -51.65
C ASN A 19 13.68 11.06 -50.23
N THR A 20 12.49 11.61 -49.96
CA THR A 20 12.12 12.14 -48.65
C THR A 20 11.65 11.08 -47.66
N ASP A 21 11.52 9.81 -48.07
CA ASP A 21 11.02 8.72 -47.23
C ASP A 21 11.87 8.54 -45.95
N LEU A 22 13.19 8.77 -46.01
CA LEU A 22 14.06 8.72 -44.83
C LEU A 22 13.75 9.82 -43.80
N LEU A 23 13.38 11.00 -44.28
CA LEU A 23 12.96 12.11 -43.42
C LEU A 23 11.59 11.83 -42.79
N ASP A 24 10.66 11.31 -43.59
CA ASP A 24 9.31 10.97 -43.12
C ASP A 24 9.35 9.81 -42.11
N LYS A 25 10.22 8.82 -42.35
CA LYS A 25 10.54 7.76 -41.39
C LYS A 25 10.97 8.35 -40.04
N ALA A 26 11.97 9.23 -40.04
CA ALA A 26 12.49 9.82 -38.81
C ALA A 26 11.43 10.64 -38.04
N LYS A 27 10.53 11.34 -38.76
CA LYS A 27 9.40 12.06 -38.14
C LYS A 27 8.40 11.10 -37.50
N LEU A 28 8.03 10.02 -38.19
CA LEU A 28 7.12 9.00 -37.69
C LEU A 28 7.70 8.29 -36.46
N GLU A 29 8.97 7.88 -36.50
CA GLU A 29 9.68 7.27 -35.37
C GLU A 29 9.69 8.18 -34.14
N LYS A 30 9.95 9.49 -34.31
CA LYS A 30 9.93 10.46 -33.21
C LYS A 30 8.53 10.60 -32.59
N GLN A 31 7.48 10.63 -33.41
CA GLN A 31 6.10 10.70 -32.93
C GLN A 31 5.70 9.41 -32.19
N ILE A 32 6.05 8.25 -32.74
CA ILE A 32 5.81 6.95 -32.11
C ILE A 32 6.52 6.87 -30.77
N ALA A 33 7.81 7.23 -30.69
CA ALA A 33 8.57 7.22 -29.45
C ALA A 33 7.95 8.10 -28.36
N GLY A 34 7.45 9.29 -28.73
CA GLY A 34 6.72 10.17 -27.81
C GLY A 34 5.44 9.54 -27.27
N LEU A 35 4.64 8.94 -28.14
CA LEU A 35 3.40 8.25 -27.79
C LEU A 35 3.64 6.97 -26.96
N GLU A 36 4.69 6.21 -27.26
CA GLU A 36 5.07 5.03 -26.47
C GLU A 36 5.53 5.40 -25.05
N SER A 37 6.29 6.48 -24.93
CA SER A 37 6.69 7.04 -23.62
C SER A 37 5.46 7.48 -22.81
N GLU A 38 4.50 8.16 -23.46
CA GLU A 38 3.23 8.54 -22.83
C GLU A 38 2.41 7.33 -22.37
N LYS A 39 2.28 6.30 -23.23
CA LYS A 39 1.61 5.04 -22.90
C LYS A 39 2.29 4.33 -21.72
N GLN A 40 3.62 4.34 -21.69
CA GLN A 40 4.37 3.76 -20.57
C GLN A 40 4.13 4.53 -19.28
N ALA A 41 4.12 5.87 -19.31
CA ALA A 41 3.81 6.70 -18.14
C ALA A 41 2.38 6.48 -17.64
N PHE A 42 1.41 6.39 -18.56
CA PHE A 42 0.02 6.04 -18.26
C PHE A 42 -0.06 4.69 -17.54
N ASN A 43 0.59 3.66 -18.07
CA ASN A 43 0.61 2.32 -17.46
C ASN A 43 1.25 2.33 -16.06
N ARG A 44 2.37 3.05 -15.87
CA ARG A 44 2.99 3.21 -14.54
C ARG A 44 2.03 3.87 -13.54
N SER A 45 1.35 4.94 -13.95
CA SER A 45 0.34 5.60 -13.12
C SER A 45 -0.80 4.65 -12.74
N LYS A 46 -1.32 3.90 -13.72
CA LYS A 46 -2.37 2.90 -13.52
C LYS A 46 -1.97 1.80 -12.54
N TYR A 47 -0.75 1.26 -12.65
CA TYR A 47 -0.25 0.26 -11.69
C TYR A 47 -0.09 0.84 -10.29
N SER A 48 0.44 2.06 -10.16
CA SER A 48 0.55 2.73 -8.85
C SER A 48 -0.82 2.96 -8.21
N ALA A 49 -1.80 3.41 -8.99
CA ALA A 49 -3.18 3.61 -8.53
C ALA A 49 -3.83 2.28 -8.09
N LYS A 50 -3.52 1.16 -8.77
CA LYS A 50 -4.02 -0.16 -8.37
C LYS A 50 -3.52 -0.57 -6.99
N TYR A 51 -2.23 -0.44 -6.70
CA TYR A 51 -1.70 -0.76 -5.38
C TYR A 51 -2.30 0.14 -4.29
N LYS A 52 -2.38 1.46 -4.56
CA LYS A 52 -3.03 2.40 -3.63
C LYS A 52 -4.49 2.04 -3.37
N LEU A 53 -5.23 1.59 -4.39
CA LEU A 53 -6.62 1.17 -4.26
C LEU A 53 -6.74 -0.05 -3.33
N GLU A 54 -5.86 -1.04 -3.49
CA GLU A 54 -5.81 -2.22 -2.61
C GLU A 54 -5.47 -1.82 -1.17
N ASP A 55 -4.47 -0.97 -0.97
CA ASP A 55 -4.08 -0.46 0.35
C ASP A 55 -5.21 0.32 1.03
N TYR A 56 -5.84 1.24 0.30
CA TYR A 56 -6.94 2.06 0.82
C TYR A 56 -8.17 1.21 1.14
N THR A 57 -8.47 0.20 0.34
CA THR A 57 -9.56 -0.74 0.64
C THR A 57 -9.28 -1.50 1.94
N ALA A 58 -8.07 -2.03 2.11
CA ALA A 58 -7.69 -2.72 3.34
C ALA A 58 -7.65 -1.77 4.56
N GLU A 59 -7.28 -0.52 4.36
CA GLU A 59 -7.29 0.50 5.40
C GLU A 59 -8.70 0.91 5.81
N LEU A 60 -9.62 1.03 4.84
CA LEU A 60 -11.04 1.29 5.05
C LEU A 60 -11.67 0.17 5.88
N ASP A 61 -11.47 -1.09 5.50
CA ASP A 61 -12.00 -2.24 6.24
C ASP A 61 -11.52 -2.26 7.70
N LYS A 62 -10.23 -1.96 7.91
CA LYS A 62 -9.65 -1.85 9.26
C LYS A 62 -10.22 -0.67 10.04
N ALA A 63 -10.41 0.48 9.41
CA ALA A 63 -10.98 1.67 10.04
C ALA A 63 -12.44 1.45 10.41
N GLN A 64 -13.25 0.90 9.50
CA GLN A 64 -14.65 0.53 9.74
C GLN A 64 -14.76 -0.47 10.89
N SER A 65 -13.95 -1.53 10.88
CA SER A 65 -13.92 -2.50 11.97
C SER A 65 -13.57 -1.86 13.31
N ARG A 66 -12.63 -0.90 13.36
CA ARG A 66 -12.33 -0.15 14.60
C ARG A 66 -13.50 0.73 15.01
N PHE A 67 -14.06 1.50 14.08
CA PHE A 67 -15.22 2.37 14.30
C PHE A 67 -16.41 1.59 14.88
N ASP A 68 -16.77 0.45 14.29
CA ASP A 68 -17.90 -0.38 14.73
C ASP A 68 -17.70 -0.91 16.16
N ARG A 69 -16.50 -1.40 16.46
CA ARG A 69 -16.14 -1.93 17.79
C ARG A 69 -16.10 -0.82 18.85
N MET A 70 -15.56 0.35 18.53
CA MET A 70 -15.60 1.51 19.43
C MET A 70 -17.02 2.01 19.64
N SER A 71 -17.83 2.06 18.58
CA SER A 71 -19.24 2.49 18.65
C SER A 71 -20.07 1.53 19.50
N LEU A 72 -19.82 0.21 19.40
CA LEU A 72 -20.41 -0.79 20.29
C LEU A 72 -20.05 -0.51 21.76
N ASP A 73 -18.77 -0.26 22.04
CA ASP A 73 -18.31 0.05 23.39
C ASP A 73 -18.90 1.36 23.92
N TRP A 74 -19.04 2.38 23.07
CA TRP A 74 -19.68 3.65 23.41
C TRP A 74 -21.15 3.47 23.78
N ASN A 75 -21.91 2.77 22.94
CA ASN A 75 -23.33 2.53 23.18
C ASN A 75 -23.55 1.75 24.48
N ASN A 76 -22.71 0.74 24.72
CA ASN A 76 -22.71 -0.02 25.97
C ASN A 76 -22.40 0.86 27.19
N LEU A 77 -21.41 1.75 27.08
CA LEU A 77 -21.08 2.70 28.15
C LEU A 77 -22.24 3.65 28.43
N GLN A 78 -22.82 4.26 27.39
CA GLN A 78 -23.95 5.17 27.52
C GLN A 78 -25.15 4.51 28.19
N GLY A 79 -25.41 3.22 27.91
CA GLY A 79 -26.50 2.46 28.54
C GLY A 79 -26.26 2.10 30.01
N ARG A 80 -25.02 2.23 30.51
CA ARG A 80 -24.63 1.81 31.88
C ARG A 80 -24.16 2.96 32.77
N ILE A 81 -23.84 4.11 32.18
CA ILE A 81 -23.25 5.23 32.89
C ILE A 81 -24.21 5.76 33.97
N GLN A 82 -23.68 5.96 35.17
CA GLN A 82 -24.45 6.47 36.29
C GLN A 82 -24.06 7.91 36.56
N LYS A 83 -25.05 8.78 36.76
CA LYS A 83 -24.84 10.18 37.14
C LYS A 83 -25.31 10.40 38.57
N ARG A 84 -24.54 11.17 39.33
CA ARG A 84 -24.93 11.64 40.67
C ARG A 84 -25.97 12.77 40.55
N SER A 85 -26.54 13.16 41.68
CA SER A 85 -27.54 14.23 41.77
C SER A 85 -27.02 15.60 41.29
N ASP A 86 -25.71 15.82 41.35
CA ASP A 86 -25.04 17.04 40.88
C ASP A 86 -24.69 17.00 39.37
N GLY A 87 -25.09 15.93 38.67
CA GLY A 87 -24.80 15.72 37.25
C GLY A 87 -23.42 15.15 36.95
N THR A 88 -22.55 14.97 37.95
CA THR A 88 -21.24 14.34 37.76
C THR A 88 -21.37 12.85 37.48
N ILE A 89 -20.47 12.31 36.65
CA ILE A 89 -20.43 10.86 36.38
C ILE A 89 -19.91 10.15 37.64
N ALA A 90 -20.63 9.13 38.08
CA ALA A 90 -20.17 8.27 39.17
C ALA A 90 -18.96 7.44 38.71
N ASN A 91 -18.08 7.10 39.64
CA ASN A 91 -16.93 6.25 39.37
C ASN A 91 -17.01 4.94 40.19
N PRO A 92 -17.94 4.02 39.84
CA PRO A 92 -18.13 2.76 40.57
C PRO A 92 -17.09 1.71 40.12
N VAL A 93 -15.80 2.06 40.19
CA VAL A 93 -14.70 1.13 39.91
C VAL A 93 -14.71 0.02 40.96
N GLN A 94 -14.65 -1.21 40.49
CA GLN A 94 -14.49 -2.40 41.32
C GLN A 94 -13.11 -2.98 41.03
N LEU A 95 -12.31 -3.21 42.06
CA LEU A 95 -10.98 -3.82 41.94
C LEU A 95 -10.90 -5.10 42.77
N ASP A 96 -10.13 -6.05 42.27
CA ASP A 96 -9.94 -7.33 42.94
C ASP A 96 -9.25 -7.16 44.30
N GLY A 97 -9.86 -7.78 45.31
CA GLY A 97 -9.41 -7.70 46.70
C GLY A 97 -9.80 -6.41 47.43
N LEU A 98 -10.64 -5.55 46.83
CA LEU A 98 -11.32 -4.46 47.53
C LEU A 98 -12.82 -4.78 47.73
N PRO A 99 -13.47 -4.22 48.77
CA PRO A 99 -14.91 -4.35 48.92
C PRO A 99 -15.66 -3.59 47.81
N PRO A 100 -16.91 -4.00 47.44
CA PRO A 100 -17.67 -3.39 46.34
C PRO A 100 -17.96 -1.88 46.50
N ASN A 101 -17.89 -1.36 47.72
CA ASN A 101 -18.13 0.04 48.08
C ASN A 101 -16.84 0.79 48.47
N ALA A 102 -15.67 0.31 47.99
CA ALA A 102 -14.40 0.95 48.25
C ALA A 102 -14.41 2.44 47.84
N ASP A 103 -13.83 3.28 48.69
CA ASP A 103 -13.74 4.71 48.38
C ASP A 103 -12.62 5.00 47.35
N MET A 104 -12.61 6.23 46.82
CA MET A 104 -11.60 6.65 45.84
C MET A 104 -10.17 6.53 46.38
N LYS A 105 -9.98 6.69 47.69
CA LYS A 105 -8.66 6.62 48.32
C LYS A 105 -8.14 5.19 48.30
N GLN A 106 -8.98 4.23 48.69
CA GLN A 106 -8.68 2.80 48.67
C GLN A 106 -8.41 2.30 47.26
N ILE A 107 -9.22 2.71 46.28
CA ILE A 107 -9.03 2.40 44.86
C ILE A 107 -7.68 2.94 44.38
N GLY A 108 -7.41 4.22 44.62
CA GLY A 108 -6.15 4.85 44.22
C GLY A 108 -4.92 4.19 44.84
N ALA A 109 -4.97 3.91 46.14
CA ALA A 109 -3.90 3.23 46.85
C ALA A 109 -3.64 1.81 46.29
N LYS A 110 -4.70 1.05 45.98
CA LYS A 110 -4.58 -0.26 45.34
C LYS A 110 -3.96 -0.17 43.95
N LEU A 111 -4.33 0.81 43.14
CA LEU A 111 -3.75 1.02 41.81
C LEU A 111 -2.28 1.43 41.89
N ASN A 112 -1.90 2.29 42.83
CA ASN A 112 -0.50 2.62 43.11
C ASN A 112 0.31 1.37 43.49
N GLN A 113 -0.25 0.54 44.38
CA GLN A 113 0.39 -0.72 44.76
C GLN A 113 0.60 -1.64 43.54
N LEU A 114 -0.42 -1.77 42.68
CA LEU A 114 -0.30 -2.56 41.44
C LEU A 114 0.73 -1.94 40.49
N ALA A 115 0.78 -0.61 40.37
CA ALA A 115 1.73 0.09 39.52
C ALA A 115 3.18 -0.22 39.92
N ASP A 116 3.46 -0.35 41.22
CA ASP A 116 4.80 -0.69 41.72
C ASP A 116 5.10 -2.19 41.64
N LYS A 117 4.10 -3.03 41.97
CA LYS A 117 4.32 -4.45 42.30
C LYS A 117 3.86 -5.45 41.25
N ALA A 118 2.99 -5.10 40.31
CA ALA A 118 2.49 -6.06 39.32
C ALA A 118 3.63 -6.61 38.44
N ARG A 119 3.54 -7.91 38.10
CA ARG A 119 4.56 -8.68 37.38
C ARG A 119 3.91 -9.65 36.40
N THR A 120 3.33 -9.11 35.32
CA THR A 120 2.46 -9.90 34.44
C THR A 120 3.18 -10.74 33.38
N GLY A 121 4.51 -10.69 33.34
CA GLY A 121 5.29 -11.37 32.29
C GLY A 121 4.94 -10.91 30.86
N GLY A 122 4.46 -9.68 30.70
CA GLY A 122 4.01 -9.14 29.41
C GLY A 122 2.57 -9.50 29.02
N GLN A 123 1.88 -10.31 29.82
CA GLN A 123 0.48 -10.65 29.60
C GLN A 123 -0.46 -9.59 30.18
N TYR A 124 -1.71 -9.58 29.72
CA TYR A 124 -2.77 -8.79 30.34
C TYR A 124 -3.37 -9.58 31.49
N GLU A 125 -3.36 -8.98 32.69
CA GLU A 125 -4.03 -9.51 33.86
C GLU A 125 -5.25 -8.66 34.18
N GLU A 126 -6.38 -9.32 34.43
CA GLU A 126 -7.60 -8.68 34.93
C GLU A 126 -7.43 -8.27 36.38
N ILE A 127 -7.89 -7.06 36.70
CA ILE A 127 -7.77 -6.48 38.05
C ILE A 127 -9.10 -5.90 38.56
N GLY A 128 -10.17 -6.00 37.78
CA GLY A 128 -11.48 -5.45 38.15
C GLY A 128 -12.34 -5.03 36.96
N SER A 129 -13.37 -4.23 37.24
CA SER A 129 -14.33 -3.78 36.23
C SER A 129 -14.85 -2.36 36.47
N LEU A 130 -15.34 -1.72 35.39
CA LEU A 130 -16.01 -0.42 35.42
C LEU A 130 -17.07 -0.37 34.30
N TYR A 131 -18.35 -0.18 34.63
CA TYR A 131 -19.44 -0.11 33.65
C TYR A 131 -19.49 -1.30 32.67
N GLY A 132 -19.09 -2.48 33.15
CA GLY A 132 -18.98 -3.72 32.36
C GLY A 132 -17.86 -3.71 31.32
N PHE A 133 -16.87 -2.81 31.48
CA PHE A 133 -15.54 -2.93 30.90
C PHE A 133 -14.62 -3.67 31.88
N THR A 134 -13.70 -4.44 31.33
CA THR A 134 -12.66 -5.15 32.09
C THR A 134 -11.46 -4.24 32.30
N LEU A 135 -10.98 -4.14 33.53
CA LEU A 135 -9.78 -3.37 33.89
C LEU A 135 -8.58 -4.31 33.84
N LEU A 136 -7.54 -3.90 33.15
CA LEU A 136 -6.37 -4.72 32.87
C LEU A 136 -5.08 -4.02 33.33
N VAL A 137 -4.10 -4.80 33.76
CA VAL A 137 -2.71 -4.37 33.92
C VAL A 137 -1.78 -5.23 33.05
N LYS A 138 -0.75 -4.60 32.50
CA LYS A 138 0.32 -5.27 31.75
C LYS A 138 1.67 -4.68 32.14
N THR A 139 2.62 -5.54 32.49
CA THR A 139 4.01 -5.15 32.71
C THR A 139 4.76 -5.08 31.37
N GLU A 140 5.34 -3.92 31.07
CA GLU A 140 6.18 -3.67 29.91
C GLU A 140 7.61 -3.30 30.35
N MET A 141 8.59 -3.65 29.53
CA MET A 141 9.97 -3.19 29.68
C MET A 141 10.13 -1.95 28.80
N SER A 142 10.67 -0.88 29.36
CA SER A 142 10.98 0.37 28.68
C SER A 142 12.43 0.70 28.96
N GLU A 143 13.15 1.20 27.97
CA GLU A 143 14.51 1.68 28.18
C GLU A 143 14.45 3.17 28.58
N LYS A 144 15.17 3.54 29.63
CA LYS A 144 15.39 4.95 29.99
C LYS A 144 16.86 5.11 30.38
N GLU A 145 17.57 5.98 29.65
CA GLU A 145 19.00 6.27 29.90
C GLU A 145 19.89 5.01 29.85
N GLY A 146 19.60 4.06 28.94
CA GLY A 146 20.35 2.81 28.82
C GLY A 146 20.05 1.78 29.91
N VAL A 147 19.06 2.04 30.76
CA VAL A 147 18.60 1.12 31.81
C VAL A 147 17.19 0.65 31.49
N ASP A 148 17.00 -0.67 31.53
CA ASP A 148 15.69 -1.28 31.43
C ASP A 148 14.87 -1.00 32.69
N ILE A 149 13.86 -0.17 32.53
CA ILE A 149 12.85 0.14 33.55
C ILE A 149 11.56 -0.63 33.26
N ARG A 150 11.01 -1.20 34.32
CA ARG A 150 9.73 -1.90 34.28
C ARG A 150 8.60 -0.89 34.48
N VAL A 151 7.62 -0.92 33.60
CA VAL A 151 6.46 -0.02 33.65
C VAL A 151 5.18 -0.82 33.57
N ASN A 152 4.29 -0.62 34.54
CA ASN A 152 2.96 -1.23 34.51
C ASN A 152 1.98 -0.29 33.81
N ARG A 153 1.34 -0.81 32.76
CA ARG A 153 0.35 -0.13 31.93
C ARG A 153 -1.05 -0.60 32.31
N PHE A 154 -1.94 0.35 32.51
CA PHE A 154 -3.33 0.11 32.90
C PHE A 154 -4.27 0.42 31.75
N LEU A 155 -5.17 -0.51 31.45
CA LEU A 155 -6.05 -0.44 30.29
C LEU A 155 -7.48 -0.78 30.67
N VAL A 156 -8.43 -0.29 29.88
CA VAL A 156 -9.86 -0.59 29.98
C VAL A 156 -10.26 -1.31 28.69
N GLN A 157 -10.86 -2.49 28.77
CA GLN A 157 -11.29 -3.25 27.60
C GLN A 157 -12.81 -3.44 27.58
N GLY A 158 -13.44 -3.04 26.48
CA GLY A 158 -14.87 -3.24 26.25
C GLY A 158 -15.20 -4.54 25.49
N GLN A 159 -16.47 -4.71 25.17
CA GLN A 159 -16.96 -5.85 24.38
C GLN A 159 -16.48 -5.80 22.92
N GLY A 160 -16.17 -4.61 22.40
CA GLY A 160 -15.50 -4.40 21.13
C GLY A 160 -14.05 -4.90 21.10
N ASN A 161 -13.51 -5.45 22.20
CA ASN A 161 -12.13 -5.93 22.31
C ASN A 161 -11.07 -4.85 22.01
N ILE A 162 -11.41 -3.58 22.22
CA ILE A 162 -10.48 -2.45 22.13
C ILE A 162 -10.02 -2.09 23.54
N LYS A 163 -8.72 -1.84 23.66
CA LYS A 163 -8.08 -1.45 24.92
C LYS A 163 -7.84 0.06 24.92
N TYR A 164 -8.45 0.75 25.87
CA TYR A 164 -8.34 2.19 26.06
C TYR A 164 -7.40 2.51 27.21
N THR A 165 -6.67 3.62 27.08
CA THR A 165 -5.72 4.07 28.10
C THR A 165 -5.82 5.57 28.33
N TYR A 166 -5.61 6.00 29.57
CA TYR A 166 -5.34 7.38 29.91
C TYR A 166 -3.87 7.54 30.32
N SER A 167 -3.24 8.67 30.01
CA SER A 167 -1.82 8.92 30.30
C SER A 167 -0.88 7.78 29.87
N ASN A 168 -1.11 7.24 28.66
CA ASN A 168 -0.41 6.05 28.15
C ASN A 168 -0.45 4.85 29.12
N GLY A 169 -1.53 4.70 29.89
CA GLY A 169 -1.70 3.63 30.86
C GLY A 169 -0.89 3.81 32.16
N LEU A 170 -0.32 4.99 32.42
CA LEU A 170 0.36 5.26 33.68
C LEU A 170 -0.63 5.71 34.75
N ILE A 171 -0.52 5.13 35.95
CA ILE A 171 -1.28 5.56 37.12
C ILE A 171 -0.53 6.69 37.83
N ALA A 172 -1.27 7.73 38.21
CA ALA A 172 -0.74 8.84 38.99
C ALA A 172 -0.48 8.41 40.44
N LYS A 173 0.55 8.96 41.09
CA LYS A 173 0.82 8.69 42.51
C LYS A 173 -0.27 9.22 43.45
N ASP A 174 -0.94 10.31 43.06
CA ASP A 174 -2.08 10.83 43.80
C ASP A 174 -3.27 9.87 43.71
N GLU A 175 -3.82 9.48 44.86
CA GLU A 175 -4.85 8.44 44.96
C GLU A 175 -6.15 8.83 44.24
N LYS A 176 -6.53 10.12 44.27
CA LYS A 176 -7.75 10.59 43.59
C LYS A 176 -7.57 10.55 42.08
N LEU A 177 -6.44 11.03 41.58
CA LEU A 177 -6.13 10.96 40.15
C LEU A 177 -5.99 9.52 39.65
N ALA A 178 -5.37 8.64 40.44
CA ALA A 178 -5.28 7.22 40.15
C ALA A 178 -6.66 6.58 39.99
N ALA A 179 -7.58 6.83 40.93
CA ALA A 179 -8.93 6.28 40.89
C ALA A 179 -9.74 6.72 39.65
N MET A 180 -9.48 7.92 39.14
CA MET A 180 -10.16 8.46 37.95
C MET A 180 -9.59 7.98 36.62
N ASN A 181 -8.44 7.29 36.62
CA ASN A 181 -7.70 6.95 35.40
C ASN A 181 -8.54 6.21 34.34
N PHE A 182 -9.33 5.22 34.77
CA PHE A 182 -10.14 4.40 33.85
C PHE A 182 -11.34 5.16 33.30
N LEU A 183 -11.99 5.99 34.14
CA LEU A 183 -13.07 6.86 33.67
C LEU A 183 -12.53 7.86 32.62
N ASN A 184 -11.39 8.49 32.91
CA ASN A 184 -10.73 9.40 31.96
C ASN A 184 -10.31 8.72 30.65
N ALA A 185 -10.04 7.40 30.67
CA ALA A 185 -9.77 6.63 29.46
C ALA A 185 -11.04 6.46 28.62
N LEU A 186 -12.17 6.19 29.27
CA LEU A 186 -13.48 6.04 28.63
C LEU A 186 -14.06 7.37 28.13
N GLU A 187 -13.75 8.49 28.78
CA GLU A 187 -14.17 9.83 28.32
C GLU A 187 -13.59 10.21 26.96
N LYS A 188 -12.46 9.61 26.55
CA LYS A 188 -11.83 9.87 25.24
C LYS A 188 -12.46 9.09 24.09
N LEU A 189 -13.31 8.12 24.41
CA LEU A 189 -13.88 7.19 23.44
C LEU A 189 -14.64 7.89 22.29
N PRO A 190 -15.44 8.95 22.52
CA PRO A 190 -16.07 9.71 21.44
C PRO A 190 -15.06 10.33 20.48
N SER A 191 -13.93 10.83 20.98
CA SER A 191 -12.89 11.43 20.14
C SER A 191 -12.22 10.38 19.25
N TYR A 192 -12.01 9.16 19.75
CA TYR A 192 -11.47 8.08 18.93
C TYR A 192 -12.45 7.63 17.84
N ILE A 193 -13.74 7.61 18.15
CA ILE A 193 -14.80 7.31 17.17
C ILE A 193 -14.82 8.37 16.07
N GLU A 194 -14.76 9.65 16.44
CA GLU A 194 -14.71 10.77 15.48
C GLU A 194 -13.47 10.69 14.58
N GLN A 195 -12.31 10.31 15.14
CA GLN A 195 -11.07 10.12 14.36
C GLN A 195 -11.20 8.99 13.33
N GLU A 196 -11.75 7.84 13.71
CA GLU A 196 -11.98 6.73 12.76
C GLU A 196 -13.03 7.11 11.72
N GLN A 197 -14.10 7.82 12.11
CA GLN A 197 -15.12 8.30 11.17
C GLN A 197 -14.54 9.26 10.14
N LYS A 198 -13.70 10.21 10.57
CA LYS A 198 -13.01 11.13 9.67
C LYS A 198 -12.11 10.38 8.69
N LYS A 199 -11.34 9.40 9.20
CA LYS A 199 -10.48 8.56 8.38
C LYS A 199 -11.25 7.76 7.33
N ILE A 200 -12.39 7.17 7.71
CA ILE A 200 -13.30 6.48 6.78
C ILE A 200 -13.73 7.44 5.67
N ALA A 201 -14.23 8.62 6.02
CA ALA A 201 -14.71 9.60 5.05
C ALA A 201 -13.61 10.10 4.09
N GLU A 202 -12.38 10.27 4.57
CA GLU A 202 -11.23 10.63 3.73
C GLU A 202 -10.90 9.53 2.71
N ILE A 203 -10.87 8.27 3.14
CA ILE A 203 -10.59 7.14 2.25
C ILE A 203 -11.71 6.94 1.22
N GLU A 204 -12.98 7.00 1.67
CA GLU A 204 -14.15 6.86 0.80
C GLU A 204 -14.20 7.91 -0.31
N LYS A 205 -13.65 9.11 -0.08
CA LYS A 205 -13.55 10.16 -1.10
C LYS A 205 -12.52 9.81 -2.19
N ASP A 206 -11.42 9.18 -1.81
CA ASP A 206 -10.31 8.89 -2.73
C ASP A 206 -10.51 7.60 -3.53
N LEU A 207 -11.25 6.62 -2.97
CA LEU A 207 -11.50 5.33 -3.61
C LEU A 207 -12.12 5.44 -5.02
N PRO A 208 -13.17 6.25 -5.28
CA PRO A 208 -13.75 6.40 -6.62
C PRO A 208 -12.75 6.94 -7.64
N ILE A 209 -11.89 7.88 -7.23
CA ILE A 209 -10.88 8.51 -8.09
C ILE A 209 -9.84 7.45 -8.50
N LEU A 210 -9.35 6.66 -7.53
CA LEU A 210 -8.42 5.58 -7.80
C LEU A 210 -9.04 4.50 -8.70
N GLN A 211 -10.31 4.16 -8.48
CA GLN A 211 -11.05 3.22 -9.34
C GLN A 211 -11.18 3.72 -10.78
N GLU A 212 -11.43 5.02 -10.98
CA GLU A 212 -11.51 5.63 -12.32
C GLU A 212 -10.16 5.54 -13.04
N VAL A 213 -9.06 5.89 -12.36
CA VAL A 213 -7.70 5.78 -12.93
C VAL A 213 -7.36 4.34 -13.31
N VAL A 214 -7.73 3.37 -12.47
CA VAL A 214 -7.49 1.94 -12.74
C VAL A 214 -8.34 1.43 -13.90
N LYS A 215 -9.60 1.87 -14.02
CA LYS A 215 -10.47 1.49 -15.14
C LYS A 215 -10.12 2.22 -16.44
N GLY A 216 -9.45 3.36 -16.36
CA GLY A 216 -9.03 4.17 -17.50
C GLY A 216 -8.22 3.38 -18.53
N THR A 217 -8.41 3.75 -19.79
CA THR A 217 -7.66 3.28 -20.95
C THR A 217 -6.91 4.44 -21.59
N TRP A 218 -5.72 4.18 -22.15
CA TRP A 218 -4.97 5.21 -22.84
C TRP A 218 -5.63 5.57 -24.18
N SER A 219 -6.06 6.81 -24.34
CA SER A 219 -6.95 7.24 -25.44
C SER A 219 -6.30 7.26 -26.82
N LYS A 220 -4.97 7.30 -26.90
CA LYS A 220 -4.21 7.43 -28.16
C LYS A 220 -3.75 6.09 -28.74
N GLU A 221 -4.32 4.98 -28.28
CA GLU A 221 -3.99 3.63 -28.78
C GLU A 221 -4.19 3.52 -30.30
N GLY A 222 -5.33 4.01 -30.81
CA GLY A 222 -5.63 4.03 -32.24
C GLY A 222 -4.61 4.85 -33.03
N ARG A 223 -4.30 6.07 -32.55
CA ARG A 223 -3.31 6.94 -33.20
C ARG A 223 -1.91 6.34 -33.24
N LEU A 224 -1.49 5.67 -32.15
CA LEU A 224 -0.21 4.95 -32.12
C LEU A 224 -0.20 3.80 -33.14
N SER A 225 -1.30 3.06 -33.26
CA SER A 225 -1.43 1.97 -34.25
C SER A 225 -1.37 2.47 -35.69
N GLU A 226 -2.05 3.59 -35.99
CA GLU A 226 -1.99 4.24 -37.30
C GLU A 226 -0.55 4.63 -37.66
N LEU A 227 0.15 5.35 -36.76
CA LEU A 227 1.52 5.79 -36.99
C LEU A 227 2.49 4.63 -37.21
N LYS A 228 2.33 3.52 -36.46
CA LYS A 228 3.13 2.30 -36.66
C LYS A 228 2.88 1.66 -38.02
N THR A 229 1.62 1.66 -38.47
CA THR A 229 1.25 1.16 -39.80
C THR A 229 1.84 2.04 -40.90
N GLU A 230 1.80 3.37 -40.73
CA GLU A 230 2.40 4.34 -41.64
C GLU A 230 3.92 4.18 -41.71
N LEU A 231 4.58 4.02 -40.56
CA LEU A 231 6.02 3.76 -40.49
C LEU A 231 6.40 2.50 -41.28
N ALA A 232 5.67 1.39 -41.08
CA ALA A 232 5.92 0.14 -41.80
C ALA A 232 5.72 0.28 -43.33
N SER A 233 4.79 1.13 -43.76
CA SER A 233 4.57 1.45 -45.18
C SER A 233 5.76 2.23 -45.76
N VAL A 234 6.24 3.26 -45.06
CA VAL A 234 7.41 4.04 -45.46
C VAL A 234 8.67 3.17 -45.48
N GLU A 235 8.88 2.31 -44.49
CA GLU A 235 9.99 1.36 -44.47
C GLU A 235 9.97 0.39 -45.64
N ARG A 236 8.78 -0.09 -46.03
CA ARG A 236 8.62 -0.93 -47.23
C ARG A 236 8.98 -0.17 -48.50
N LYS A 237 8.56 1.09 -48.65
CA LYS A 237 8.92 1.94 -49.79
C LYS A 237 10.44 2.12 -49.89
N ILE A 238 11.09 2.47 -48.77
CA ILE A 238 12.55 2.61 -48.68
C ILE A 238 13.25 1.33 -49.15
N GLN A 239 12.81 0.15 -48.68
CA GLN A 239 13.39 -1.12 -49.10
C GLN A 239 13.27 -1.36 -50.61
N LEU A 240 12.10 -1.09 -51.18
CA LEU A 240 11.85 -1.24 -52.62
C LEU A 240 12.68 -0.25 -53.46
N SER A 241 12.89 0.98 -52.97
CA SER A 241 13.73 1.98 -53.65
C SER A 241 15.23 1.67 -53.58
N ILE A 242 15.68 0.93 -52.57
CA ILE A 242 17.08 0.50 -52.40
C ILE A 242 17.38 -0.80 -53.17
N THR A 243 16.36 -1.54 -53.60
CA THR A 243 16.58 -2.75 -54.40
C THR A 243 17.09 -2.33 -55.78
N PRO A 244 18.32 -2.70 -56.19
CA PRO A 244 18.80 -2.35 -57.52
C PRO A 244 17.91 -3.05 -58.54
N GLU A 245 17.38 -2.30 -59.52
CA GLU A 245 16.95 -2.91 -60.77
C GLU A 245 18.17 -3.68 -61.30
N THR A 246 18.10 -5.01 -61.24
CA THR A 246 18.92 -5.87 -62.08
C THR A 246 18.63 -5.48 -63.53
N LYS A 247 19.41 -4.52 -64.05
CA LYS A 247 19.55 -4.28 -65.47
C LYS A 247 20.01 -5.59 -66.07
N GLY A 248 19.11 -6.25 -66.79
CA GLY A 248 19.43 -7.41 -67.59
C GLY A 248 20.38 -6.99 -68.71
N GLU A 249 21.59 -7.52 -68.66
CA GLU A 249 22.39 -7.81 -69.84
C GLU A 249 22.75 -9.31 -69.82
N PRO A 250 22.90 -9.92 -71.01
CA PRO A 250 22.37 -11.25 -71.29
C PRO A 250 23.30 -12.40 -70.90
N ALA A 251 22.66 -13.56 -70.77
CA ALA A 251 23.24 -14.85 -70.42
C ALA A 251 24.54 -15.19 -71.18
N GLU A 252 25.59 -15.48 -70.42
CA GLU A 252 26.60 -16.45 -70.83
C GLU A 252 26.44 -17.73 -70.01
N GLN A 253 26.14 -18.79 -70.74
CA GLN A 253 26.09 -20.16 -70.28
C GLN A 253 27.50 -20.61 -69.89
N VAL A 254 27.67 -21.16 -68.68
CA VAL A 254 28.65 -22.22 -68.47
C VAL A 254 28.02 -23.27 -67.56
N GLU A 255 27.70 -24.42 -68.18
CA GLU A 255 27.44 -25.68 -67.51
C GLU A 255 28.58 -26.03 -66.54
N LYS A 256 28.25 -26.51 -65.34
CA LYS A 256 28.76 -27.79 -64.84
C LYS A 256 28.00 -28.29 -63.61
N GLN A 257 27.24 -29.36 -63.90
CA GLN A 257 27.15 -30.61 -63.17
C GLN A 257 26.64 -30.61 -61.71
N LYS A 258 25.38 -31.05 -61.63
CA LYS A 258 24.77 -31.87 -60.58
C LYS A 258 25.77 -32.80 -59.87
N GLU A 259 25.77 -32.76 -58.54
CA GLU A 259 25.65 -33.96 -57.71
C GLU A 259 24.81 -33.66 -56.46
N THR A 260 23.73 -34.42 -56.32
CA THR A 260 22.98 -34.73 -55.09
C THR A 260 22.65 -36.22 -55.20
N PRO A 261 22.19 -36.91 -54.15
CA PRO A 261 22.40 -36.77 -52.70
C PRO A 261 22.76 -38.15 -52.08
N ASN A 262 23.08 -38.23 -50.78
CA ASN A 262 22.37 -39.19 -49.91
C ASN A 262 22.74 -39.09 -48.42
N ASN A 263 21.69 -39.12 -47.59
CA ASN A 263 21.47 -39.90 -46.37
C ASN A 263 22.56 -39.92 -45.27
N SER A 264 22.26 -39.87 -43.96
CA SER A 264 21.04 -40.25 -43.24
C SER A 264 21.21 -39.80 -41.77
N GLU A 265 20.06 -39.52 -41.14
CA GLU A 265 19.72 -39.76 -39.73
C GLU A 265 20.84 -39.83 -38.66
N ASN A 266 20.73 -38.97 -37.63
CA ASN A 266 20.40 -39.49 -36.29
C ASN A 266 19.99 -38.38 -35.32
N ILE A 267 18.76 -38.54 -34.81
CA ILE A 267 18.20 -37.82 -33.68
C ILE A 267 18.76 -38.46 -32.41
N VAL A 268 19.44 -37.70 -31.55
CA VAL A 268 19.70 -38.11 -30.17
C VAL A 268 19.13 -37.05 -29.22
N ARG A 269 18.10 -37.47 -28.48
CA ARG A 269 17.56 -36.82 -27.29
C ARG A 269 18.61 -36.84 -26.17
N THR A 270 18.84 -35.69 -25.54
CA THR A 270 19.42 -35.63 -24.19
C THR A 270 18.52 -34.82 -23.27
N LYS A 271 17.91 -35.51 -22.31
CA LYS A 271 17.30 -34.97 -21.09
C LYS A 271 18.41 -34.72 -20.04
N GLY A 272 18.25 -33.66 -19.26
CA GLY A 272 18.95 -33.41 -17.99
C GLY A 272 19.08 -31.90 -17.76
N LEU A 273 18.89 -31.32 -16.58
CA LEU A 273 18.56 -31.79 -15.25
C LEU A 273 17.98 -30.58 -14.48
N HIS A 274 16.93 -30.79 -13.72
CA HIS A 274 16.33 -29.78 -12.83
C HIS A 274 16.92 -29.95 -11.43
N LEU A 275 17.40 -28.85 -10.82
CA LEU A 275 17.89 -28.79 -9.44
C LEU A 275 16.97 -27.88 -8.62
N PRO A 276 16.50 -28.30 -7.42
CA PRO A 276 15.70 -27.46 -6.54
C PRO A 276 16.61 -26.58 -5.66
N ARG A 277 16.23 -25.30 -5.50
CA ARG A 277 16.84 -24.38 -4.53
C ARG A 277 16.32 -24.67 -3.12
N GLY A 278 17.25 -24.96 -2.21
CA GLY A 278 17.01 -25.01 -0.77
C GLY A 278 16.86 -23.60 -0.17
N VAL A 279 16.03 -23.54 0.87
CA VAL A 279 15.78 -22.39 1.73
C VAL A 279 16.79 -22.40 2.88
N LEU A 280 17.36 -21.25 3.18
CA LEU A 280 17.92 -20.85 4.48
C LEU A 280 17.34 -19.47 4.81
#